data_AF-A0A2E0GG61-F1
#
_entry.id   AF-A0A2E0GG61-F1
#
_cell.length_a   1.000
_cell.length_b   1.000
_cell.length_c   1.000
_cell.angle_alpha   90.00
_cell.angle_beta   90.00
_cell.angle_gamma   90.00
#
_symmetry.space_group_name_H-M   'P 1'
#
loop_
_entity.id
_entity.type
_entity.pdbx_description
1 polymer ?
#
loop_
_entity_poly.entity_id
_entity_poly.type
_entity_poly.pdbx_seq_one_letter_code
_entity_poly.pdbx_strand_id
1 'polypeptide(L)'
;MMIKKLFLWTIIGLVIYCGPFLILSVADAQTSPKIIGEYKSWTALKYKEKGKLVCFISSSPKKWSSTPKGVNRGDIYILVTHRPSFGTKDEVSIYVGYPFKKKSEVIAKIDGKTFRLFTDDKTAWAKDSKTDKKMVQSMRSGNQLIINGVSSRGSKTKDYYSLLGFTSAHNKINRTCK
;
A
#
# COMPACT_ATOMS: atom_id res chain seq x y z
N MET A 1 -47.12 59.57 7.52
CA MET A 1 -48.51 59.36 7.97
C MET A 1 -48.67 57.86 8.20
N MET A 2 -48.50 57.35 9.43
CA MET A 2 -49.58 57.16 10.42
C MET A 2 -50.64 56.17 9.87
N ILE A 3 -50.96 55.00 10.44
CA ILE A 3 -51.25 54.68 11.84
C ILE A 3 -51.33 53.14 12.02
N LYS A 4 -51.03 52.75 13.27
CA LYS A 4 -51.19 51.49 13.99
C LYS A 4 -52.52 50.75 13.77
N LYS A 5 -52.53 49.43 14.00
CA LYS A 5 -53.42 48.79 14.99
C LYS A 5 -52.92 47.40 15.42
N LEU A 6 -52.70 47.27 16.72
CA LEU A 6 -52.53 46.02 17.48
C LEU A 6 -53.72 45.09 17.23
N PHE A 7 -53.49 43.78 17.16
CA PHE A 7 -54.36 42.82 17.83
C PHE A 7 -53.54 41.64 18.36
N LEU A 8 -53.83 41.30 19.61
CA LEU A 8 -53.18 40.34 20.49
C LEU A 8 -53.58 38.88 20.19
N TRP A 9 -52.76 37.96 20.70
CA TRP A 9 -52.99 36.52 21.00
C TRP A 9 -52.89 35.58 19.78
N THR A 10 -52.12 34.48 19.78
CA THR A 10 -51.91 33.51 20.85
C THR A 10 -50.61 32.72 20.55
N ILE A 11 -49.77 32.54 21.57
CA ILE A 11 -48.53 31.73 21.50
C ILE A 11 -48.94 30.25 21.50
N ILE A 12 -48.82 29.57 20.36
CA ILE A 12 -48.79 28.11 20.31
C ILE A 12 -47.32 27.71 20.36
N GLY A 13 -46.87 27.35 21.55
CA GLY A 13 -45.53 26.84 21.78
C GLY A 13 -45.34 25.48 21.10
N LEU A 14 -44.70 25.48 19.94
CA LEU A 14 -44.10 24.27 19.39
C LEU A 14 -42.72 24.13 20.02
N VAL A 15 -42.64 23.44 21.16
CA VAL A 15 -41.36 23.01 21.73
C VAL A 15 -40.78 21.96 20.80
N ILE A 16 -39.99 22.40 19.82
CA ILE A 16 -39.10 21.53 19.06
C ILE A 16 -38.00 21.15 20.04
N TYR A 17 -38.16 19.97 20.65
CA TYR A 17 -37.16 19.36 21.51
C TYR A 17 -35.93 19.05 20.66
N CYS A 18 -34.99 20.00 20.60
CA CYS A 18 -33.65 19.80 20.04
C CYS A 18 -32.86 18.93 21.00
N GLY A 19 -33.25 17.66 21.13
CA GLY A 19 -32.50 16.66 21.86
C GLY A 19 -31.11 16.51 21.22
N PRO A 20 -30.04 16.35 22.00
CA PRO A 20 -28.69 16.20 21.46
C PRO A 20 -28.64 14.92 20.62
N PHE A 21 -28.70 15.08 19.30
CA PHE A 21 -28.49 14.00 18.35
C PHE A 21 -27.00 13.63 18.41
N LEU A 22 -26.65 12.72 19.32
CA LEU A 22 -25.33 12.12 19.43
C LEU A 22 -25.07 11.34 18.15
N ILE A 23 -24.37 11.96 17.21
CA ILE A 23 -23.82 11.28 16.05
C ILE A 23 -22.73 10.34 16.58
N LEU A 24 -23.08 9.08 16.79
CA LEU A 24 -22.13 8.00 17.06
C LEU A 24 -21.31 7.79 15.78
N SER A 25 -20.17 8.45 15.70
CA SER A 25 -19.15 8.13 14.70
C SER A 25 -18.69 6.70 14.92
N VAL A 26 -19.14 5.78 14.07
CA VAL A 26 -18.57 4.43 14.00
C VAL A 26 -17.11 4.56 13.56
N ALA A 27 -16.20 4.50 14.53
CA ALA A 27 -14.79 4.38 14.25
C ALA A 27 -14.57 3.05 13.51
N ASP A 28 -14.23 3.12 12.22
CA ASP A 28 -13.84 1.95 11.44
C ASP A 28 -12.53 1.42 12.04
N ALA A 29 -12.62 0.31 12.77
CA ALA A 29 -11.48 -0.27 13.45
C ALA A 29 -10.47 -0.75 12.40
N GLN A 30 -9.40 0.03 12.20
CA GLN A 30 -8.28 -0.34 11.33
C GLN A 30 -7.60 -1.59 11.91
N THR A 31 -7.97 -2.77 11.40
CA THR A 31 -7.36 -4.02 11.86
C THR A 31 -5.89 -4.07 11.45
N SER A 32 -5.00 -4.28 12.42
CA SER A 32 -3.60 -4.56 12.17
C SER A 32 -3.43 -5.82 11.30
N PRO A 33 -2.43 -5.87 10.41
CA PRO A 33 -2.18 -7.07 9.62
C PRO A 33 -1.92 -8.31 10.48
N LYS A 34 -2.62 -9.40 10.14
CA LYS A 34 -2.43 -10.72 10.75
C LYS A 34 -1.56 -11.58 9.85
N ILE A 35 -0.51 -12.18 10.41
CA ILE A 35 0.31 -13.16 9.71
C ILE A 35 -0.52 -14.42 9.45
N ILE A 36 -0.42 -14.94 8.23
CA ILE A 36 -1.11 -16.17 7.79
C ILE A 36 -0.13 -17.24 7.29
N GLY A 37 1.17 -16.93 7.25
CA GLY A 37 2.25 -17.88 7.01
C GLY A 37 3.59 -17.20 6.79
N GLU A 38 4.67 -17.88 7.13
CA GLU A 38 6.04 -17.44 6.93
C GLU A 38 6.78 -18.45 6.05
N TYR A 39 7.49 -17.93 5.05
CA TYR A 39 8.08 -18.72 3.97
C TYR A 39 9.46 -18.17 3.62
N LYS A 40 10.49 -18.62 4.35
CA LYS A 40 11.89 -18.21 4.14
C LYS A 40 12.05 -16.68 4.19
N SER A 41 12.16 -16.01 3.05
CA SER A 41 12.33 -14.56 2.97
C SER A 41 11.02 -13.77 2.90
N TRP A 42 9.87 -14.45 2.88
CA TRP A 42 8.56 -13.85 2.62
C TRP A 42 7.56 -14.17 3.72
N THR A 43 6.83 -13.16 4.16
CA THR A 43 5.71 -13.31 5.11
C THR A 43 4.41 -13.03 4.38
N ALA A 44 3.43 -13.92 4.51
CA ALA A 44 2.07 -13.73 4.03
C ALA A 44 1.20 -13.16 5.15
N LEU A 45 0.46 -12.08 4.85
CA LEU A 45 -0.40 -11.37 5.78
C LEU A 45 -1.79 -11.15 5.18
N LYS A 46 -2.76 -10.89 6.06
CA LYS A 46 -4.09 -10.40 5.70
C LYS A 46 -4.55 -9.31 6.66
N TYR A 47 -5.40 -8.41 6.18
CA TYR A 47 -6.13 -7.45 7.02
C TYR A 47 -7.47 -7.13 6.39
N LYS A 48 -8.31 -6.37 7.12
CA LYS A 48 -9.50 -5.75 6.56
C LYS A 48 -9.26 -4.25 6.42
N GLU A 49 -9.44 -3.74 5.20
CA GLU A 49 -9.47 -2.32 4.90
C GLU A 49 -10.93 -1.93 4.68
N LYS A 50 -11.51 -1.11 5.57
CA LYS A 50 -12.93 -0.73 5.52
C LYS A 50 -13.87 -1.94 5.36
N GLY A 51 -13.64 -2.95 6.20
CA GLY A 51 -14.35 -4.24 6.15
C GLY A 51 -13.99 -5.20 5.01
N LYS A 52 -13.27 -4.74 3.97
CA LYS A 52 -12.91 -5.53 2.78
C LYS A 52 -11.60 -6.27 2.98
N LEU A 53 -11.55 -7.54 2.57
CA LEU A 53 -10.36 -8.38 2.74
C LEU A 53 -9.24 -7.93 1.81
N VAL A 54 -8.03 -7.80 2.37
CA VAL A 54 -6.79 -7.59 1.63
C VAL A 54 -5.76 -8.62 2.09
N CYS A 55 -5.08 -9.26 1.15
CA CYS A 55 -4.00 -10.20 1.43
C CYS A 55 -2.74 -9.74 0.71
N PHE A 56 -1.59 -9.84 1.35
CA PHE A 56 -0.33 -9.45 0.73
C PHE A 56 0.80 -10.30 1.26
N ILE A 57 1.86 -10.41 0.47
CA ILE A 57 3.16 -10.91 0.95
C ILE A 57 4.13 -9.76 1.07
N SER A 58 5.00 -9.80 2.07
CA SER A 58 6.02 -8.79 2.31
C SER A 58 7.41 -9.43 2.43
N SER A 59 8.43 -8.69 2.00
CA SER A 59 9.83 -9.03 2.21
C SER A 59 10.68 -7.76 2.35
N SER A 60 11.74 -7.83 3.15
CA SER A 60 12.79 -6.81 3.23
C SER A 60 14.07 -7.31 2.55
N PRO A 61 14.92 -6.42 2.01
CA PRO A 61 16.11 -6.85 1.31
C PRO A 61 17.10 -7.53 2.26
N LYS A 62 17.77 -8.58 1.79
CA LYS A 62 18.83 -9.27 2.53
C LYS A 62 20.09 -8.42 2.68
N LYS A 63 20.32 -7.53 1.72
CA LYS A 63 21.41 -6.55 1.72
C LYS A 63 21.01 -5.35 0.86
N TRP A 64 21.59 -4.21 1.13
CA TRP A 64 21.47 -3.05 0.25
C TRP A 64 22.76 -2.23 0.24
N SER A 65 22.94 -1.41 -0.79
CA SER A 65 24.05 -0.49 -0.91
C SER A 65 23.62 0.87 -1.46
N SER A 66 24.48 1.87 -1.28
CA SER A 66 24.25 3.24 -1.72
C SER A 66 25.51 3.89 -2.29
N THR A 67 25.30 4.91 -3.11
CA THR A 67 26.35 5.82 -3.59
C THR A 67 25.84 7.26 -3.52
N PRO A 68 26.45 8.14 -2.70
CA PRO A 68 27.57 7.88 -1.78
C PRO A 68 27.20 6.87 -0.68
N LYS A 69 28.20 6.31 0.02
CA LYS A 69 27.98 5.43 1.18
C LYS A 69 27.42 6.23 2.37
N GLY A 70 26.82 5.55 3.35
CA GLY A 70 26.41 6.15 4.62
C GLY A 70 25.10 6.95 4.59
N VAL A 71 24.24 6.72 3.59
CA VAL A 71 22.94 7.41 3.53
C VAL A 71 21.92 6.79 4.49
N ASN A 72 21.15 7.63 5.19
CA ASN A 72 20.03 7.17 6.03
C ASN A 72 18.77 6.93 5.19
N ARG A 73 18.04 5.86 5.51
CA ARG A 73 16.76 5.45 4.89
C ARG A 73 15.79 5.03 5.99
N GLY A 74 14.50 5.27 5.76
CA GLY A 74 13.44 4.63 6.53
C GLY A 74 13.24 3.18 6.08
N ASP A 75 12.06 2.64 6.35
CA ASP A 75 11.73 1.24 6.06
C ASP A 75 11.82 0.90 4.57
N ILE A 76 12.36 -0.31 4.30
CA ILE A 76 12.56 -0.83 2.95
C ILE A 76 11.90 -2.20 2.85
N TYR A 77 10.89 -2.31 2.00
CA TYR A 77 10.15 -3.55 1.79
C TYR A 77 9.44 -3.56 0.44
N ILE A 78 9.11 -4.76 -0.01
CA ILE A 78 8.28 -5.00 -1.20
C ILE A 78 7.01 -5.70 -0.77
N LEU A 79 5.88 -5.31 -1.36
CA LEU A 79 4.61 -6.00 -1.20
C LEU A 79 4.15 -6.56 -2.55
N VAL A 80 3.46 -7.71 -2.51
CA VAL A 80 2.61 -8.20 -3.59
C VAL A 80 1.21 -8.42 -3.04
N THR A 81 0.23 -7.66 -3.55
CA THR A 81 -1.07 -7.46 -2.91
C THR A 81 -2.23 -7.98 -3.77
N HIS A 82 -3.21 -8.58 -3.10
CA HIS A 82 -4.51 -8.97 -3.63
C HIS A 82 -5.62 -8.21 -2.90
N ARG A 83 -6.54 -7.60 -3.66
CA ARG A 83 -7.73 -6.90 -3.17
C ARG A 83 -8.97 -7.42 -3.91
N PRO A 84 -9.52 -8.58 -3.52
CA PRO A 84 -10.63 -9.22 -4.23
C PRO A 84 -11.83 -8.28 -4.48
N SER A 85 -12.20 -7.49 -3.47
CA SER A 85 -13.31 -6.53 -3.58
C SER A 85 -13.13 -5.42 -4.61
N PHE A 86 -11.91 -5.25 -5.15
CA PHE A 86 -11.58 -4.28 -6.20
C PHE A 86 -11.08 -4.97 -7.48
N GLY A 87 -11.08 -6.30 -7.54
CA GLY A 87 -10.55 -7.06 -8.67
C GLY A 87 -9.02 -6.96 -8.84
N THR A 88 -8.31 -6.29 -7.93
CA THR A 88 -6.86 -6.13 -7.99
C THR A 88 -6.17 -7.41 -7.55
N LYS A 89 -5.24 -7.89 -8.37
CA LYS A 89 -4.42 -9.08 -8.12
C LYS A 89 -2.99 -8.80 -8.53
N ASP A 90 -2.06 -9.37 -7.78
CA ASP A 90 -0.61 -9.33 -8.07
C ASP A 90 0.01 -7.92 -8.07
N GLU A 91 -0.64 -6.92 -7.47
CA GLU A 91 -0.14 -5.54 -7.42
C GLU A 91 1.21 -5.48 -6.70
N VAL A 92 2.27 -5.08 -7.41
CA VAL A 92 3.62 -4.96 -6.85
C VAL A 92 3.88 -3.52 -6.43
N SER A 93 4.22 -3.33 -5.16
CA SER A 93 4.60 -2.03 -4.61
C SER A 93 5.93 -2.11 -3.85
N ILE A 94 6.81 -1.15 -4.08
CA ILE A 94 8.15 -1.12 -3.49
C ILE A 94 8.33 0.14 -2.69
N TYR A 95 8.69 -0.01 -1.42
CA TYR A 95 8.98 1.08 -0.49
C TYR A 95 10.47 1.14 -0.24
N VAL A 96 11.08 2.29 -0.47
CA VAL A 96 12.55 2.44 -0.41
C VAL A 96 13.05 3.32 0.73
N GLY A 97 12.15 3.85 1.56
CA GLY A 97 12.53 4.62 2.76
C GLY A 97 13.11 6.02 2.46
N TYR A 98 12.98 6.53 1.23
CA TYR A 98 13.37 7.89 0.86
C TYR A 98 12.51 8.38 -0.32
N PRO A 99 12.30 9.70 -0.46
CA PRO A 99 11.61 10.26 -1.62
C PRO A 99 12.47 10.09 -2.88
N PHE A 100 11.89 9.59 -3.97
CA PHE A 100 12.55 9.43 -5.25
C PHE A 100 12.86 10.76 -5.93
N LYS A 101 13.85 10.75 -6.83
CA LYS A 101 14.10 11.87 -7.74
C LYS A 101 12.88 12.08 -8.65
N LYS A 102 12.43 13.34 -8.80
CA LYS A 102 11.34 13.67 -9.72
C LYS A 102 11.61 13.12 -11.12
N LYS A 103 10.57 12.54 -11.75
CA LYS A 103 10.62 11.92 -13.09
C LYS A 103 11.62 10.75 -13.21
N SER A 104 12.06 10.16 -12.10
CA SER A 104 12.88 8.94 -12.14
C SER A 104 12.02 7.69 -12.16
N GLU A 105 12.58 6.60 -12.68
CA GLU A 105 12.00 5.25 -12.61
C GLU A 105 12.83 4.39 -11.64
N VAL A 106 12.17 3.41 -11.02
CA VAL A 106 12.87 2.31 -10.37
C VAL A 106 13.10 1.19 -11.37
N ILE A 107 14.30 0.62 -11.36
CA ILE A 107 14.65 -0.53 -12.18
C ILE A 107 14.69 -1.78 -11.32
N ALA A 108 13.69 -2.65 -11.50
CA ALA A 108 13.63 -3.97 -10.89
C ALA A 108 14.23 -5.01 -11.84
N LYS A 109 15.24 -5.77 -11.37
CA LYS A 109 15.85 -6.85 -12.11
C LYS A 109 15.59 -8.19 -11.43
N ILE A 110 14.95 -9.13 -12.13
CA ILE A 110 14.67 -10.49 -11.65
C ILE A 110 15.47 -11.45 -12.51
N ASP A 111 16.55 -12.02 -11.97
CA ASP A 111 17.44 -12.94 -12.68
C ASP A 111 17.76 -12.50 -14.13
N GLY A 112 18.09 -11.22 -14.30
CA GLY A 112 18.41 -10.62 -15.61
C GLY A 112 17.23 -9.98 -16.35
N LYS A 113 15.98 -10.37 -16.08
CA LYS A 113 14.78 -9.71 -16.64
C LYS A 113 14.60 -8.33 -16.01
N THR A 114 14.32 -7.32 -16.83
CA THR A 114 14.23 -5.92 -16.38
C THR A 114 12.79 -5.39 -16.45
N PHE A 115 12.35 -4.75 -15.37
CA PHE A 115 11.06 -4.07 -15.23
C PHE A 115 11.30 -2.61 -14.81
N ARG A 116 10.54 -1.70 -15.41
CA ARG A 116 10.57 -0.26 -15.12
C ARG A 116 9.31 0.12 -14.37
N LEU A 117 9.50 0.66 -13.16
CA LEU A 117 8.44 1.02 -12.25
C LEU A 117 8.37 2.55 -12.17
N PHE A 118 7.16 3.10 -12.17
CA PHE A 118 6.97 4.53 -11.95
C PHE A 118 7.09 4.84 -10.46
N THR A 119 7.52 6.05 -10.13
CA THR A 119 7.77 6.48 -8.76
C THR A 119 6.75 7.51 -8.32
N ASP A 120 6.33 7.41 -7.06
CA ASP A 120 5.54 8.41 -6.36
C ASP A 120 6.02 8.50 -4.90
N ASP A 121 6.44 9.69 -4.49
CA ASP A 121 7.17 9.95 -3.24
C ASP A 121 8.21 8.86 -2.89
N LYS A 122 7.92 7.96 -1.95
CA LYS A 122 8.83 6.89 -1.49
C LYS A 122 8.48 5.49 -2.03
N THR A 123 7.48 5.42 -2.91
CA THR A 123 6.90 4.18 -3.41
C THR A 123 7.09 4.06 -4.92
N ALA A 124 7.26 2.84 -5.40
CA ALA A 124 7.31 2.54 -6.83
C ALA A 124 6.36 1.40 -7.18
N TRP A 125 5.71 1.52 -8.34
CA TRP A 125 4.66 0.61 -8.81
C TRP A 125 4.86 0.23 -10.28
N ALA A 126 4.32 -0.93 -10.66
CA ALA A 126 4.25 -1.32 -12.07
C ALA A 126 3.25 -0.45 -12.81
N LYS A 127 3.55 -0.14 -14.07
CA LYS A 127 2.73 0.78 -14.89
C LYS A 127 1.29 0.29 -15.12
N ASP A 128 1.08 -1.02 -15.09
CA ASP A 128 -0.21 -1.66 -15.30
C ASP A 128 -0.24 -3.08 -14.72
N SER A 129 -1.44 -3.64 -14.61
CA SER A 129 -1.68 -5.01 -14.11
C SER A 129 -1.03 -6.09 -14.99
N LYS A 130 -0.80 -5.81 -16.27
CA LYS A 130 -0.09 -6.73 -17.18
C LYS A 130 1.38 -6.83 -16.81
N THR A 131 1.99 -5.72 -16.42
CA THR A 131 3.38 -5.63 -15.96
C THR A 131 3.52 -6.27 -14.59
N ASP A 132 2.60 -6.01 -13.67
CA ASP A 132 2.52 -6.70 -12.37
C ASP A 132 2.52 -8.21 -12.55
N LYS A 133 1.58 -8.74 -13.35
CA LYS A 133 1.47 -10.18 -13.61
C LYS A 133 2.77 -10.78 -14.16
N LYS A 134 3.42 -10.12 -15.12
CA LYS A 134 4.72 -10.57 -15.68
C LYS A 134 5.84 -10.53 -14.64
N MET A 135 5.85 -9.51 -13.78
CA MET A 135 6.82 -9.36 -12.71
C MET A 135 6.63 -10.47 -11.67
N VAL A 136 5.41 -10.68 -11.18
CA VAL A 136 5.08 -11.75 -10.24
C VAL A 136 5.39 -13.13 -10.83
N GLN A 137 5.07 -13.40 -12.10
CA GLN A 137 5.47 -14.63 -12.77
C GLN A 137 6.99 -14.84 -12.74
N SER A 138 7.77 -13.78 -13.02
CA SER A 138 9.23 -13.84 -12.94
C SER A 138 9.72 -14.04 -11.51
N MET A 139 9.07 -13.44 -10.51
CA MET A 139 9.40 -13.65 -9.09
C MET A 139 9.10 -15.08 -8.62
N ARG A 140 8.04 -15.72 -9.13
CA ARG A 140 7.70 -17.12 -8.81
C ARG A 140 8.74 -18.12 -9.29
N SER A 141 9.30 -17.89 -10.47
CA SER A 141 10.32 -18.76 -11.07
C SER A 141 11.76 -18.35 -10.74
N GLY A 142 11.95 -17.22 -10.05
CA GLY A 142 13.25 -16.59 -9.87
C GLY A 142 13.89 -16.83 -8.50
N ASN A 143 15.15 -16.43 -8.38
CA ASN A 143 15.97 -16.58 -7.18
C ASN A 143 16.32 -15.23 -6.54
N GLN A 144 16.57 -14.20 -7.35
CA GLN A 144 16.96 -12.88 -6.87
C GLN A 144 16.18 -11.75 -7.55
N LEU A 145 15.80 -10.77 -6.74
CA LEU A 145 15.29 -9.48 -7.19
C LEU A 145 16.24 -8.37 -6.74
N ILE A 146 16.69 -7.55 -7.69
CA ILE A 146 17.50 -6.35 -7.43
C ILE A 146 16.68 -5.10 -7.77
N ILE A 147 16.49 -4.23 -6.79
CA ILE A 147 15.82 -2.94 -6.97
C ILE A 147 16.88 -1.84 -7.05
N ASN A 148 16.83 -1.02 -8.09
CA ASN A 148 17.71 0.13 -8.26
C ASN A 148 16.87 1.41 -8.25
N GLY A 149 17.22 2.35 -7.38
CA GLY A 149 16.51 3.63 -7.23
C GLY A 149 17.46 4.81 -7.12
N VAL A 150 16.91 6.02 -7.30
CA VAL A 150 17.62 7.28 -7.13
C VAL A 150 16.81 8.19 -6.22
N SER A 151 17.39 8.62 -5.11
CA SER A 151 16.73 9.53 -4.18
C SER A 151 16.60 10.94 -4.75
N SER A 152 15.72 11.75 -4.18
CA SER A 152 15.57 13.17 -4.50
C SER A 152 16.88 13.96 -4.31
N ARG A 153 17.77 13.47 -3.43
CA ARG A 153 19.12 13.99 -3.18
C ARG A 153 20.18 13.46 -4.15
N GLY A 154 19.80 12.64 -5.13
CA GLY A 154 20.69 12.09 -6.15
C GLY A 154 21.46 10.83 -5.74
N SER A 155 21.29 10.34 -4.51
CA SER A 155 21.93 9.10 -4.06
C SER A 155 21.35 7.90 -4.81
N LYS A 156 22.21 7.03 -5.34
CA LYS A 156 21.79 5.80 -6.01
C LYS A 156 21.74 4.67 -4.98
N THR A 157 20.68 3.88 -4.95
CA THR A 157 20.60 2.69 -4.07
C THR A 157 20.38 1.42 -4.85
N LYS A 158 20.81 0.31 -4.27
CA LYS A 158 20.60 -1.04 -4.79
C LYS A 158 20.20 -1.97 -3.66
N ASP A 159 19.00 -2.53 -3.74
CA ASP A 159 18.42 -3.42 -2.74
C ASP A 159 18.34 -4.85 -3.30
N TYR A 160 18.84 -5.83 -2.56
CA TYR A 160 18.90 -7.22 -2.99
C TYR A 160 17.95 -8.08 -2.16
N TYR A 161 16.94 -8.62 -2.82
CA TYR A 161 15.92 -9.48 -2.24
C TYR A 161 16.17 -10.93 -2.66
N SER A 162 15.94 -11.85 -1.73
CA SER A 162 15.85 -13.27 -2.02
C SER A 162 14.42 -13.63 -2.39
N LEU A 163 14.24 -14.34 -3.50
CA LEU A 163 12.93 -14.86 -3.93
C LEU A 163 12.63 -16.25 -3.35
N LEU A 164 13.52 -16.81 -2.53
CA LEU A 164 13.26 -18.06 -1.83
C LEU A 164 12.04 -17.92 -0.91
N GLY A 165 11.06 -18.78 -1.13
CA GLY A 165 9.77 -18.78 -0.43
C GLY A 165 8.68 -17.92 -1.07
N PHE A 166 8.99 -17.13 -2.11
CA PHE A 166 8.01 -16.28 -2.79
C PHE A 166 6.81 -17.09 -3.29
N THR A 167 7.05 -18.18 -4.02
CA THR A 167 5.98 -19.02 -4.59
C THR A 167 5.05 -19.58 -3.52
N SER A 168 5.59 -20.04 -2.39
CA SER A 168 4.79 -20.58 -1.28
C SER A 168 3.95 -19.48 -0.60
N ALA A 169 4.55 -18.32 -0.34
CA ALA A 169 3.85 -17.17 0.23
C ALA A 169 2.75 -16.65 -0.73
N HIS A 170 3.08 -16.55 -2.01
CA HIS A 170 2.14 -16.16 -3.06
C HIS A 170 0.96 -17.14 -3.15
N ASN A 171 1.22 -18.45 -3.10
CA ASN A 171 0.18 -19.46 -3.10
C ASN A 171 -0.72 -19.34 -1.86
N LYS A 172 -0.16 -18.95 -0.70
CA LYS A 172 -0.94 -18.72 0.53
C LYS A 172 -1.93 -17.57 0.38
N ILE A 173 -1.50 -16.43 -0.16
CA ILE A 173 -2.42 -15.29 -0.37
C ILE A 173 -3.45 -15.58 -1.47
N ASN A 174 -3.10 -16.33 -2.53
CA ASN A 174 -4.06 -16.78 -3.54
C ASN A 174 -5.20 -17.65 -2.95
N ARG A 175 -4.89 -18.51 -1.99
CA ARG A 175 -5.90 -19.34 -1.32
C ARG A 175 -6.77 -18.56 -0.34
N THR A 176 -6.22 -17.48 0.21
CA THR A 176 -6.86 -16.67 1.26
C THR A 176 -7.74 -15.56 0.68
N CYS A 177 -7.24 -14.88 -0.36
CA CYS A 177 -7.96 -13.87 -1.13
C CYS A 177 -8.41 -14.48 -2.45
N LYS A 178 -9.64 -15.01 -2.44
CA LYS A 178 -10.33 -15.52 -3.62
C LYS A 178 -11.19 -14.43 -4.24
#